data_AF-A0A1F4DTU0-F1
#
_entry.id   AF-A0A1F4DTU0-F1
#
_cell.length_a   1.000
_cell.length_b   1.000
_cell.length_c   1.000
_cell.angle_alpha   90.00
_cell.angle_beta   90.00
_cell.angle_gamma   90.00
#
_symmetry.space_group_name_H-M   'P 1'
#
loop_
_entity.id
_entity.type
_entity.pdbx_description
1 polymer ?
#
loop_
_entity_poly.entity_id
_entity_poly.type
_entity_poly.pdbx_seq_one_letter_code
_entity_poly.pdbx_strand_id
1 'polypeptide(L)'
;MNSNKKIIKAPSWFVRVMTPMLARIVAREMVKKYPGLGADEIMARMRAESNPTDEAGRRMLDAVALRLPASSAPEAKPDAVISWRSPSSLALIAANLLPLYGVLVFGWPVFPLLLLFWLENVVVGTFNALRMLLADPADLALWASKLFMVPFFCFHYGMFTAIHGSFVVSLFGGKAYGRLDRGFVPVEGAMRAIADFDLGPALAMLAGSHAFSFLWNYLIRGEFRRASPSELMGQPYKRVVVLHVAILLGGAVTMALDSPLWALVFLIALKIGFDLRAHLKEHAQPVS
;
A
#
# COMPACT_ATOMS: atom_id res chain seq x y z
N MET A 1 -52.27 25.23 0.44
CA MET A 1 -51.16 24.33 0.85
C MET A 1 -51.34 22.99 0.14
N ASN A 2 -50.56 22.71 -0.90
CA ASN A 2 -50.51 21.38 -1.52
C ASN A 2 -49.08 21.15 -2.02
N SER A 3 -48.23 20.58 -1.16
CA SER A 3 -46.85 20.22 -1.52
C SER A 3 -46.86 18.82 -2.14
N ASN A 4 -46.94 18.81 -3.47
CA ASN A 4 -46.89 17.63 -4.31
C ASN A 4 -45.42 17.13 -4.36
N LYS A 5 -45.04 16.22 -3.45
CA LYS A 5 -43.74 15.53 -3.50
C LYS A 5 -43.71 14.64 -4.75
N LYS A 6 -43.23 15.19 -5.87
CA LYS A 6 -42.79 14.39 -7.03
C LYS A 6 -41.61 13.52 -6.60
N ILE A 7 -41.89 12.30 -6.15
CA ILE A 7 -40.87 11.25 -6.02
C ILE A 7 -40.42 10.93 -7.45
N ILE A 8 -39.23 11.41 -7.81
CA ILE A 8 -38.59 11.09 -9.09
C ILE A 8 -38.35 9.59 -9.09
N LYS A 9 -39.19 8.83 -9.81
CA LYS A 9 -38.98 7.39 -10.00
C LYS A 9 -37.67 7.21 -10.79
N ALA A 10 -36.67 6.60 -10.17
CA ALA A 10 -35.41 6.31 -10.83
C ALA A 10 -35.66 5.45 -12.09
N PRO A 11 -34.91 5.68 -13.19
CA PRO A 11 -35.02 4.87 -14.39
C PRO A 11 -34.82 3.37 -14.10
N SER A 12 -35.64 2.52 -14.70
CA SER A 12 -35.65 1.07 -14.43
C SER A 12 -34.30 0.38 -14.69
N TRP A 13 -33.50 0.89 -15.64
CA TRP A 13 -32.14 0.41 -15.91
C TRP A 13 -31.16 0.72 -14.77
N PHE A 14 -31.28 1.90 -14.15
CA PHE A 14 -30.43 2.33 -13.04
C PHE A 14 -30.72 1.51 -11.78
N VAL A 15 -32.01 1.26 -11.51
CA VAL A 15 -32.44 0.38 -10.42
C VAL A 15 -31.84 -1.02 -10.62
N ARG A 16 -31.88 -1.58 -11.83
CA ARG A 16 -31.29 -2.90 -12.13
C ARG A 16 -29.78 -2.97 -11.89
N VAL A 17 -29.03 -1.93 -12.27
CA VAL A 17 -27.56 -1.87 -12.06
C VAL A 17 -27.21 -1.78 -10.56
N MET A 18 -27.96 -1.00 -9.80
CA MET A 18 -27.67 -0.76 -8.38
C MET A 18 -28.26 -1.81 -7.44
N THR A 19 -29.26 -2.58 -7.88
CA THR A 19 -29.91 -3.66 -7.10
C THR A 19 -28.92 -4.62 -6.43
N PRO A 20 -27.92 -5.20 -7.11
CA PRO A 20 -26.98 -6.13 -6.48
C PRO A 20 -26.10 -5.50 -5.39
N MET A 21 -25.76 -4.21 -5.52
CA MET A 21 -24.99 -3.47 -4.52
C MET A 21 -25.84 -3.11 -3.31
N LEU A 22 -27.04 -2.57 -3.54
CA LEU A 22 -27.99 -2.22 -2.49
C LEU A 22 -28.44 -3.46 -1.72
N ALA A 23 -28.73 -4.56 -2.42
CA ALA A 23 -29.09 -5.84 -1.80
C ALA A 23 -27.98 -6.36 -0.88
N ARG A 24 -26.69 -6.18 -1.25
CA ARG A 24 -25.55 -6.57 -0.40
C ARG A 24 -25.47 -5.72 0.87
N ILE A 25 -25.73 -4.42 0.78
CA ILE A 25 -25.74 -3.52 1.93
C ILE A 25 -26.89 -3.88 2.86
N VAL A 26 -28.10 -4.06 2.31
CA VAL A 26 -29.29 -4.42 3.08
C VAL A 26 -29.12 -5.80 3.74
N ALA A 27 -28.61 -6.80 3.04
CA ALA A 27 -28.35 -8.13 3.61
C ALA A 27 -27.41 -8.06 4.82
N ARG A 28 -26.30 -7.30 4.72
CA ARG A 28 -25.36 -7.12 5.83
C ARG A 28 -25.98 -6.41 7.02
N GLU A 29 -26.75 -5.36 6.78
CA GLU A 29 -27.38 -4.60 7.87
C GLU A 29 -28.44 -5.45 8.59
N MET A 30 -29.17 -6.30 7.85
CA MET A 30 -30.16 -7.21 8.42
C MET A 30 -29.52 -8.31 9.29
N VAL A 31 -28.41 -8.91 8.85
CA VAL A 31 -27.66 -9.87 9.66
C VAL A 31 -27.14 -9.22 10.95
N LYS A 32 -26.68 -7.96 10.87
CA LYS A 32 -26.21 -7.20 12.03
C LYS A 32 -27.34 -6.84 13.00
N LYS A 33 -28.52 -6.47 12.46
CA LYS A 33 -29.69 -6.10 13.26
C LYS A 33 -30.31 -7.29 13.99
N TYR A 34 -30.14 -8.50 13.45
CA TYR A 34 -30.74 -9.73 13.95
C TYR A 34 -29.70 -10.85 14.18
N PRO A 35 -28.77 -10.68 15.13
CA PRO A 35 -27.77 -11.69 15.42
C PRO A 35 -28.46 -12.96 15.97
N GLY A 36 -28.33 -14.08 15.24
CA GLY A 36 -28.87 -15.39 15.64
C GLY A 36 -30.09 -15.87 14.86
N LEU A 37 -30.64 -15.05 13.96
CA LEU A 37 -31.73 -15.43 13.06
C LEU A 37 -31.18 -16.01 11.74
N GLY A 38 -31.74 -17.13 11.28
CA GLY A 38 -31.38 -17.74 10.00
C GLY A 38 -31.87 -16.91 8.80
N ALA A 39 -31.25 -17.09 7.63
CA ALA A 39 -31.61 -16.36 6.40
C ALA A 39 -33.12 -16.41 6.08
N ASP A 40 -33.75 -17.56 6.25
CA ASP A 40 -35.17 -17.75 5.95
C ASP A 40 -36.07 -16.93 6.88
N GLU A 41 -35.70 -16.81 8.15
CA GLU A 41 -36.46 -16.05 9.15
C GLU A 41 -36.27 -14.53 8.98
N ILE A 42 -35.05 -14.11 8.62
CA ILE A 42 -34.76 -12.72 8.22
C ILE A 42 -35.60 -12.36 6.97
N MET A 43 -35.65 -13.23 5.97
CA MET A 43 -36.45 -13.00 4.76
C MET A 43 -37.95 -12.98 5.01
N ALA A 44 -38.46 -13.85 5.89
CA ALA A 44 -39.87 -13.86 6.29
C ALA A 44 -40.26 -12.52 6.93
N ARG A 45 -39.43 -11.99 7.83
CA ARG A 45 -39.62 -10.67 8.45
C ARG A 45 -39.54 -9.53 7.44
N MET A 46 -38.55 -9.54 6.54
CA MET A 46 -38.43 -8.52 5.50
C MET A 46 -39.67 -8.49 4.60
N ARG A 47 -40.19 -9.65 4.19
CA ARG A 47 -41.42 -9.73 3.38
C ARG A 47 -42.63 -9.22 4.14
N ALA A 48 -42.74 -9.52 5.43
CA ALA A 48 -43.84 -9.05 6.28
C ALA A 48 -43.79 -7.52 6.52
N GLU A 49 -42.60 -6.95 6.74
CA GLU A 49 -42.41 -5.51 6.99
C GLU A 49 -42.51 -4.67 5.71
N SER A 50 -41.96 -5.15 4.59
CA SER A 50 -41.90 -4.38 3.34
C SER A 50 -43.12 -4.53 2.44
N ASN A 51 -43.86 -5.65 2.55
CA ASN A 51 -45.04 -6.00 1.74
C ASN A 51 -45.00 -5.47 0.29
N PRO A 52 -44.01 -5.86 -0.54
CA PRO A 52 -43.77 -5.23 -1.82
C PRO A 52 -44.85 -5.59 -2.85
N THR A 53 -45.66 -4.61 -3.20
CA THR A 53 -46.67 -4.71 -4.26
C THR A 53 -46.08 -4.47 -5.66
N ASP A 54 -44.86 -3.91 -5.74
CA ASP A 54 -44.18 -3.58 -6.99
C ASP A 54 -43.10 -4.58 -7.39
N GLU A 55 -42.86 -4.72 -8.70
CA GLU A 55 -41.90 -5.66 -9.27
C GLU A 55 -40.44 -5.36 -8.84
N ALA A 56 -40.14 -4.08 -8.59
CA ALA A 56 -38.82 -3.64 -8.12
C ALA A 56 -38.56 -4.06 -6.67
N GLY A 57 -39.54 -3.92 -5.78
CA GLY A 57 -39.45 -4.37 -4.39
C GLY A 57 -39.27 -5.88 -4.28
N ARG A 58 -40.02 -6.67 -5.08
CA ARG A 58 -39.87 -8.13 -5.15
C ARG A 58 -38.47 -8.55 -5.59
N ARG A 59 -37.94 -7.94 -6.65
CA ARG A 59 -36.57 -8.20 -7.13
C ARG A 59 -35.50 -7.86 -6.10
N MET A 60 -35.68 -6.78 -5.34
CA MET A 60 -34.75 -6.42 -4.27
C MET A 60 -34.75 -7.49 -3.17
N LEU A 61 -35.92 -7.97 -2.76
CA LEU A 61 -36.02 -9.05 -1.77
C LEU A 61 -35.38 -10.35 -2.26
N ASP A 62 -35.59 -10.73 -3.52
CA ASP A 62 -34.95 -11.92 -4.09
C ASP A 62 -33.42 -11.75 -4.17
N ALA A 63 -32.95 -10.56 -4.53
CA ALA A 63 -31.53 -10.24 -4.56
C ALA A 63 -30.90 -10.22 -3.15
N VAL A 64 -31.65 -9.84 -2.12
CA VAL A 64 -31.24 -9.92 -0.70
C VAL A 64 -31.22 -11.36 -0.23
N ALA A 65 -32.25 -12.15 -0.55
CA ALA A 65 -32.33 -13.57 -0.19
C ALA A 65 -31.12 -14.37 -0.71
N LEU A 66 -30.70 -14.12 -1.96
CA LEU A 66 -29.51 -14.72 -2.57
C LEU A 66 -28.18 -14.37 -1.86
N ARG A 67 -28.18 -13.35 -1.00
CA ARG A 67 -26.99 -12.80 -0.34
C ARG A 67 -27.00 -12.99 1.17
N LEU A 68 -28.09 -13.50 1.74
CA LEU A 68 -28.12 -13.87 3.14
C LEU A 68 -27.36 -15.19 3.32
N PRO A 69 -26.55 -15.33 4.38
CA PRO A 69 -25.83 -16.55 4.64
C PRO A 69 -26.84 -17.67 4.94
N ALA A 70 -26.81 -18.74 4.13
CA ALA A 70 -27.64 -19.92 4.37
C ALA A 70 -27.47 -20.38 5.84
N SER A 71 -28.58 -20.78 6.46
CA SER A 71 -28.70 -21.15 7.88
C SER A 71 -27.40 -21.70 8.46
N SER A 72 -26.94 -21.04 9.53
CA SER A 72 -25.73 -21.28 10.31
C SER A 72 -25.36 -22.76 10.47
N ALA A 73 -24.52 -23.26 9.57
CA ALA A 73 -23.40 -24.09 9.97
C ALA A 73 -22.23 -23.14 10.27
N PRO A 74 -21.38 -23.42 11.28
CA PRO A 74 -20.17 -22.64 11.48
C PRO A 74 -19.44 -22.61 10.14
N GLU A 75 -19.28 -21.40 9.60
CA GLU A 75 -18.50 -21.15 8.40
C GLU A 75 -17.12 -21.72 8.70
N ALA A 76 -16.86 -22.94 8.20
CA ALA A 76 -15.51 -23.44 8.13
C ALA A 76 -14.78 -22.37 7.35
N LYS A 77 -13.91 -21.63 8.06
CA LYS A 77 -12.97 -20.69 7.44
C LYS A 77 -12.51 -21.41 6.18
N PRO A 78 -12.69 -20.85 4.97
CA PRO A 78 -11.99 -21.41 3.85
C PRO A 78 -10.55 -21.39 4.32
N ASP A 79 -9.97 -22.59 4.52
CA ASP A 79 -8.55 -22.72 4.68
C ASP A 79 -8.04 -22.07 3.41
N ALA A 80 -7.67 -20.79 3.51
CA ALA A 80 -7.10 -20.06 2.41
C ALA A 80 -5.79 -20.81 2.23
N VAL A 81 -5.82 -21.83 1.37
CA VAL A 81 -4.70 -22.73 1.16
C VAL A 81 -3.60 -21.80 0.71
N ILE A 82 -2.68 -21.55 1.64
CA ILE A 82 -1.57 -20.64 1.50
C ILE A 82 -0.77 -21.20 0.34
N SER A 83 -1.02 -20.67 -0.84
CA SER A 83 -0.24 -20.99 -2.01
C SER A 83 0.84 -19.92 -2.08
N TRP A 84 1.93 -20.13 -1.35
CA TRP A 84 3.23 -19.49 -1.63
C TRP A 84 3.65 -19.64 -3.12
N ARG A 85 2.97 -20.55 -3.82
CA ARG A 85 3.01 -20.80 -5.26
C ARG A 85 2.12 -19.88 -6.10
N SER A 86 1.45 -18.87 -5.51
CA SER A 86 0.68 -17.93 -6.32
C SER A 86 1.65 -17.21 -7.29
N PRO A 87 1.28 -17.01 -8.56
CA PRO A 87 2.19 -16.41 -9.54
C PRO A 87 2.74 -15.04 -9.11
N SER A 88 1.94 -14.26 -8.36
CA SER A 88 2.36 -12.95 -7.82
C SER A 88 3.35 -13.09 -6.66
N SER A 89 3.15 -14.05 -5.75
CA SER A 89 4.09 -14.32 -4.65
C SER A 89 5.43 -14.83 -5.20
N LEU A 90 5.40 -15.71 -6.21
CA LEU A 90 6.61 -16.24 -6.85
C LEU A 90 7.35 -15.15 -7.64
N ALA A 91 6.64 -14.29 -8.37
CA ALA A 91 7.24 -13.16 -9.05
C ALA A 91 7.90 -12.18 -8.07
N LEU A 92 7.27 -11.94 -6.91
CA LEU A 92 7.82 -11.09 -5.85
C LEU A 92 9.08 -11.70 -5.22
N ILE A 93 9.06 -13.01 -4.92
CA ILE A 93 10.23 -13.71 -4.39
C ILE A 93 11.38 -13.70 -5.42
N ALA A 94 11.09 -14.00 -6.68
CA ALA A 94 12.08 -13.98 -7.75
C ALA A 94 12.69 -12.58 -7.96
N ALA A 95 11.86 -11.53 -7.95
CA ALA A 95 12.32 -10.15 -8.06
C ALA A 95 13.25 -9.75 -6.91
N ASN A 96 12.99 -10.23 -5.69
CA ASN A 96 13.83 -9.99 -4.53
C ASN A 96 15.11 -10.84 -4.48
N LEU A 97 15.12 -12.00 -5.12
CA LEU A 97 16.30 -12.88 -5.23
C LEU A 97 17.24 -12.47 -6.37
N LEU A 98 16.75 -11.76 -7.38
CA LEU A 98 17.54 -11.31 -8.52
C LEU A 98 18.78 -10.49 -8.10
N PRO A 99 18.68 -9.49 -7.19
CA PRO A 99 19.87 -8.78 -6.70
C PRO A 99 20.87 -9.69 -5.99
N LEU A 100 20.39 -10.66 -5.20
CA LEU A 100 21.27 -11.61 -4.50
C LEU A 100 22.03 -12.48 -5.51
N TYR A 101 21.29 -13.03 -6.48
CA TYR A 101 21.86 -13.82 -7.56
C TYR A 101 22.89 -13.01 -8.36
N GLY A 102 22.58 -11.74 -8.64
CA GLY A 102 23.50 -10.83 -9.31
C GLY A 102 24.82 -10.66 -8.57
N VAL A 103 24.78 -10.51 -7.24
CA VAL A 103 26.01 -10.42 -6.44
C VAL A 103 26.76 -11.74 -6.37
N LEU A 104 26.07 -12.86 -6.15
CA LEU A 104 26.72 -14.16 -5.96
C LEU A 104 27.29 -14.75 -7.26
N VAL A 105 26.61 -14.57 -8.38
CA VAL A 105 26.95 -15.21 -9.66
C VAL A 105 27.67 -14.26 -10.61
N PHE A 106 27.19 -13.02 -10.72
CA PHE A 106 27.78 -12.03 -11.63
C PHE A 106 28.75 -11.07 -10.93
N GLY A 107 28.97 -11.25 -9.62
CA GLY A 107 29.89 -10.40 -8.85
C GLY A 107 29.44 -8.96 -8.76
N TRP A 108 28.13 -8.68 -8.83
CA TRP A 108 27.63 -7.31 -8.78
C TRP A 108 28.11 -6.60 -7.52
N PRO A 109 28.57 -5.34 -7.63
CA PRO A 109 28.93 -4.56 -6.47
C PRO A 109 27.71 -4.32 -5.58
N VAL A 110 27.86 -4.55 -4.28
CA VAL A 110 26.78 -4.42 -3.29
C VAL A 110 26.31 -2.97 -3.14
N PHE A 111 27.26 -2.03 -3.17
CA PHE A 111 27.00 -0.60 -2.97
C PHE A 111 25.92 0.00 -3.90
N PRO A 112 26.00 -0.12 -5.24
CA PRO A 112 24.97 0.43 -6.12
C PRO A 112 23.58 -0.18 -5.91
N LEU A 113 23.48 -1.44 -5.47
CA LEU A 113 22.20 -2.03 -5.10
C LEU A 113 21.61 -1.35 -3.87
N LEU A 114 22.41 -1.17 -2.82
CA LEU A 114 22.00 -0.46 -1.61
C LEU A 114 21.64 1.00 -1.90
N LEU A 115 22.43 1.66 -2.77
CA LEU A 115 22.18 3.03 -3.20
C LEU A 115 20.86 3.13 -3.97
N LEU A 116 20.57 2.20 -4.88
CA LEU A 116 19.31 2.18 -5.63
C LEU A 116 18.10 1.96 -4.71
N PHE A 117 18.20 1.05 -3.74
CA PHE A 117 17.17 0.87 -2.70
C PHE A 117 16.98 2.13 -1.84
N TRP A 118 18.05 2.86 -1.54
CA TRP A 118 17.95 4.12 -0.83
C TRP A 118 17.28 5.21 -1.70
N LEU A 119 17.68 5.34 -2.97
CA LEU A 119 17.08 6.28 -3.93
C LEU A 119 15.59 6.01 -4.15
N GLU A 120 15.16 4.74 -4.13
CA GLU A 120 13.73 4.40 -4.16
C GLU A 120 12.96 5.06 -3.01
N ASN A 121 13.53 5.13 -1.80
CA ASN A 121 12.86 5.80 -0.67
C ASN A 121 12.78 7.32 -0.86
N VAL A 122 13.76 7.93 -1.53
CA VAL A 122 13.71 9.35 -1.92
C VAL A 122 12.57 9.58 -2.90
N VAL A 123 12.45 8.74 -3.93
CA VAL A 123 11.37 8.78 -4.92
C VAL A 123 10.01 8.59 -4.25
N VAL A 124 9.84 7.56 -3.41
CA VAL A 124 8.60 7.28 -2.67
C VAL A 124 8.23 8.46 -1.77
N GLY A 125 9.19 9.00 -1.02
CA GLY A 125 8.98 10.18 -0.17
C GLY A 125 8.52 11.40 -0.96
N THR A 126 9.14 11.64 -2.12
CA THR A 126 8.78 12.75 -3.01
C THR A 126 7.35 12.62 -3.51
N PHE A 127 6.98 11.45 -4.05
CA PHE A 127 5.60 11.20 -4.48
C PHE A 127 4.60 11.22 -3.33
N ASN A 128 4.99 10.80 -2.13
CA ASN A 128 4.12 10.89 -0.96
C ASN A 128 3.88 12.34 -0.53
N ALA A 129 4.91 13.18 -0.53
CA ALA A 129 4.76 14.62 -0.29
C ALA A 129 3.83 15.26 -1.33
N LEU A 130 3.96 14.90 -2.62
CA LEU A 130 3.03 15.35 -3.66
C LEU A 130 1.60 14.85 -3.41
N ARG A 131 1.42 13.60 -2.98
CA ARG A 131 0.10 13.08 -2.59
C ARG A 131 -0.49 13.89 -1.46
N MET A 132 0.27 14.15 -0.39
CA MET A 132 -0.18 14.96 0.73
C MET A 132 -0.52 16.39 0.31
N LEU A 133 0.27 16.99 -0.59
CA LEU A 133 0.02 18.34 -1.11
C LEU A 133 -1.25 18.41 -1.97
N LEU A 134 -1.54 17.38 -2.76
CA LEU A 134 -2.72 17.30 -3.62
C LEU A 134 -3.94 16.64 -2.95
N ALA A 135 -3.83 16.18 -1.71
CA ALA A 135 -4.96 15.63 -0.97
C ALA A 135 -6.05 16.70 -0.81
N ASP A 136 -7.30 16.32 -1.06
CA ASP A 136 -8.47 17.21 -1.01
C ASP A 136 -9.40 16.76 0.13
N PRO A 137 -9.09 17.14 1.39
CA PRO A 137 -9.88 16.71 2.53
C PRO A 137 -11.22 17.47 2.59
N ALA A 138 -12.27 16.75 3.01
CA ALA A 138 -13.63 17.29 3.11
C ALA A 138 -13.81 18.34 4.22
N ASP A 139 -12.99 18.29 5.28
CA ASP A 139 -13.14 19.12 6.47
C ASP A 139 -12.10 20.24 6.58
N LEU A 140 -12.52 21.43 7.03
CA LEU A 140 -11.63 22.58 7.24
C LEU A 140 -10.53 22.31 8.28
N ALA A 141 -10.82 21.52 9.31
CA ALA A 141 -9.84 21.11 10.31
C ALA A 141 -8.70 20.26 9.70
N LEU A 142 -9.02 19.43 8.70
CA LEU A 142 -8.02 18.62 7.98
C LEU A 142 -7.17 19.50 7.07
N TRP A 143 -7.72 20.56 6.48
CA TRP A 143 -6.94 21.58 5.76
C TRP A 143 -5.91 22.29 6.65
N ALA A 144 -6.30 22.68 7.86
CA ALA A 144 -5.37 23.26 8.83
C ALA A 144 -4.27 22.25 9.22
N SER A 145 -4.64 20.98 9.44
CA SER A 145 -3.66 19.92 9.74
C SER A 145 -2.66 19.72 8.60
N LYS A 146 -3.10 19.79 7.34
CA LYS A 146 -2.26 19.64 6.14
C LYS A 146 -1.16 20.71 6.07
N LEU A 147 -1.47 21.95 6.46
CA LEU A 147 -0.49 23.05 6.48
C LEU A 147 0.68 22.78 7.43
N PHE A 148 0.45 22.04 8.51
CA PHE A 148 1.50 21.60 9.43
C PHE A 148 2.14 20.28 9.00
N MET A 149 1.33 19.29 8.59
CA MET A 149 1.78 17.92 8.30
C MET A 149 2.68 17.85 7.07
N VAL A 150 2.43 18.62 6.01
CA VAL A 150 3.25 18.57 4.79
C VAL A 150 4.68 19.09 5.05
N PRO A 151 4.90 20.29 5.61
CA PRO A 151 6.26 20.74 5.98
C PRO A 151 6.92 19.82 7.00
N PHE A 152 6.17 19.36 8.01
CA PHE A 152 6.69 18.41 9.00
C PHE A 152 7.14 17.10 8.35
N PHE A 153 6.37 16.55 7.42
CA PHE A 153 6.75 15.37 6.64
C PHE A 153 8.04 15.63 5.86
N CYS A 154 8.09 16.69 5.06
CA CYS A 154 9.27 17.02 4.26
C CYS A 154 10.52 17.17 5.12
N PHE A 155 10.42 17.84 6.27
CA PHE A 155 11.53 18.01 7.19
C PHE A 155 11.93 16.71 7.88
N HIS A 156 10.99 16.03 8.56
CA HIS A 156 11.29 14.84 9.36
C HIS A 156 11.70 13.65 8.48
N TYR A 157 10.91 13.35 7.44
CA TYR A 157 11.22 12.29 6.49
C TYR A 157 12.49 12.61 5.68
N GLY A 158 12.66 13.87 5.28
CA GLY A 158 13.85 14.34 4.56
C GLY A 158 15.12 14.18 5.39
N MET A 159 15.11 14.64 6.65
CA MET A 159 16.23 14.47 7.58
C MET A 159 16.57 13.00 7.79
N PHE A 160 15.55 12.17 8.01
CA PHE A 160 15.74 10.73 8.21
C PHE A 160 16.34 10.05 6.96
N THR A 161 15.85 10.41 5.77
CA THR A 161 16.35 9.88 4.50
C THR A 161 17.78 10.35 4.22
N ALA A 162 18.12 11.59 4.56
CA ALA A 162 19.46 12.15 4.40
C ALA A 162 20.48 11.46 5.31
N ILE A 163 20.19 11.34 6.61
CA ILE A 163 21.03 10.63 7.59
C ILE A 163 21.23 9.18 7.16
N HIS A 164 20.19 8.53 6.65
CA HIS A 164 20.34 7.16 6.20
C HIS A 164 21.19 7.01 4.95
N GLY A 165 21.02 7.93 3.99
CA GLY A 165 21.84 7.94 2.78
C GLY A 165 23.31 8.13 3.11
N SER A 166 23.62 8.99 4.09
CA SER A 166 25.01 9.19 4.50
C SER A 166 25.60 7.91 5.11
N PHE A 167 24.84 7.10 5.85
CA PHE A 167 25.29 5.76 6.26
C PHE A 167 25.53 4.84 5.05
N VAL A 168 24.63 4.81 4.06
CA VAL A 168 24.80 3.98 2.86
C VAL A 168 26.09 4.35 2.12
N VAL A 169 26.31 5.63 1.85
CA VAL A 169 27.46 6.10 1.09
C VAL A 169 28.77 5.99 1.88
N SER A 170 28.76 6.33 3.18
CA SER A 170 29.98 6.27 4.01
C SER A 170 30.41 4.84 4.34
N LEU A 171 29.46 3.94 4.65
CA LEU A 171 29.78 2.56 5.04
C LEU A 171 30.05 1.65 3.84
N PHE A 172 29.31 1.83 2.74
CA PHE A 172 29.37 0.92 1.59
C PHE A 172 29.99 1.53 0.33
N GLY A 173 30.01 2.87 0.19
CA GLY A 173 30.65 3.56 -0.93
C GLY A 173 32.17 3.73 -0.79
N GLY A 174 32.74 3.33 0.36
CA GLY A 174 34.18 3.42 0.61
C GLY A 174 34.75 4.84 0.51
N LYS A 175 36.08 4.93 0.40
CA LYS A 175 36.79 6.23 0.35
C LYS A 175 36.50 7.05 -0.93
N ALA A 176 36.07 6.39 -2.01
CA ALA A 176 35.84 7.01 -3.30
C ALA A 176 34.59 7.89 -3.31
N TYR A 177 33.48 7.40 -2.73
CA TYR A 177 32.21 8.12 -2.70
C TYR A 177 31.98 8.84 -1.36
N GLY A 178 32.32 8.20 -0.22
CA GLY A 178 32.04 8.76 1.12
C GLY A 178 32.83 10.00 1.50
N ARG A 179 33.94 10.32 0.80
CA ARG A 179 34.74 11.53 1.05
C ARG A 179 34.31 12.73 0.21
N LEU A 180 33.46 12.52 -0.80
CA LEU A 180 32.96 13.60 -1.65
C LEU A 180 31.97 14.46 -0.86
N ASP A 181 31.17 13.84 0.01
CA ASP A 181 30.17 14.53 0.78
C ASP A 181 30.78 15.29 1.97
N ARG A 182 30.65 16.62 1.94
CA ARG A 182 31.16 17.54 3.00
C ARG A 182 30.13 17.84 4.09
N GLY A 183 28.92 17.30 3.98
CA GLY A 183 27.80 17.56 4.90
C GLY A 183 26.98 16.31 5.18
N PHE A 184 25.87 16.47 5.90
CA PHE A 184 25.00 15.36 6.31
C PHE A 184 24.18 14.75 5.15
N VAL A 185 24.07 15.44 4.02
CA VAL A 185 23.30 14.99 2.85
C VAL A 185 24.28 14.45 1.80
N PRO A 186 24.18 13.17 1.41
CA PRO A 186 25.17 12.50 0.57
C PRO A 186 24.96 12.77 -0.95
N VAL A 187 24.80 14.04 -1.33
CA VAL A 187 24.39 14.40 -2.70
C VAL A 187 25.50 14.11 -3.71
N GLU A 188 26.74 14.54 -3.42
CA GLU A 188 27.84 14.45 -4.38
C GLU A 188 28.27 13.00 -4.56
N GLY A 189 28.40 12.26 -3.45
CA GLY A 189 28.73 10.84 -3.46
C GLY A 189 27.68 10.01 -4.20
N ALA A 190 26.39 10.26 -3.95
CA ALA A 190 25.30 9.56 -4.63
C ALA A 190 25.25 9.89 -6.13
N MET A 191 25.36 11.16 -6.51
CA MET A 191 25.33 11.57 -7.92
C MET A 191 26.51 10.99 -8.71
N ARG A 192 27.70 10.98 -8.11
CA ARG A 192 28.88 10.37 -8.72
C ARG A 192 28.70 8.86 -8.88
N ALA A 193 28.19 8.18 -7.87
CA ALA A 193 27.91 6.75 -7.93
C ALA A 193 26.83 6.41 -8.99
N ILE A 194 25.78 7.23 -9.12
CA ILE A 194 24.76 7.04 -10.17
C ILE A 194 25.41 7.08 -11.56
N ALA A 195 26.34 8.00 -11.79
CA ALA A 195 27.06 8.12 -13.05
C ALA A 195 28.04 6.96 -13.28
N ASP A 196 28.85 6.61 -12.28
CA ASP A 196 29.88 5.59 -12.41
C ASP A 196 29.30 4.17 -12.59
N PHE A 197 28.14 3.88 -11.97
CA PHE A 197 27.46 2.59 -12.06
C PHE A 197 26.30 2.58 -13.07
N ASP A 198 26.13 3.64 -13.86
CA ASP A 198 25.04 3.80 -14.84
C ASP A 198 23.65 3.46 -14.26
N LEU A 199 23.36 3.99 -13.05
CA LEU A 199 22.08 3.73 -12.36
C LEU A 199 20.93 4.60 -12.89
N GLY A 200 21.21 5.53 -13.79
CA GLY A 200 20.24 6.46 -14.36
C GLY A 200 19.00 5.77 -14.94
N PRO A 201 19.14 4.77 -15.82
CA PRO A 201 18.00 4.05 -16.38
C PRO A 201 17.17 3.30 -15.33
N ALA A 202 17.82 2.65 -14.36
CA ALA A 202 17.12 1.93 -13.30
C ALA A 202 16.33 2.89 -12.39
N LEU A 203 16.95 4.02 -12.01
CA LEU A 203 16.29 5.07 -11.25
C LEU A 203 15.12 5.68 -12.02
N ALA A 204 15.29 5.93 -13.33
CA ALA A 204 14.24 6.47 -14.18
C ALA A 204 13.07 5.50 -14.32
N MET A 205 13.32 4.20 -14.46
CA MET A 205 12.27 3.17 -14.51
C MET A 205 11.50 3.10 -13.18
N LEU A 206 12.22 3.14 -12.06
CA LEU A 206 11.63 3.12 -10.74
C LEU A 206 10.79 4.39 -10.48
N ALA A 207 11.36 5.57 -10.73
CA ALA A 207 10.62 6.83 -10.67
C ALA A 207 9.41 6.84 -11.62
N GLY A 208 9.55 6.29 -12.82
CA GLY A 208 8.48 6.12 -13.80
C GLY A 208 7.33 5.25 -13.30
N SER A 209 7.63 4.13 -12.64
CA SER A 209 6.59 3.27 -12.04
C SER A 209 5.81 3.98 -10.93
N HIS A 210 6.49 4.76 -10.10
CA HIS A 210 5.87 5.55 -9.05
C HIS A 210 5.07 6.73 -9.62
N ALA A 211 5.60 7.39 -10.65
CA ALA A 211 4.92 8.43 -11.39
C ALA A 211 3.65 7.92 -12.04
N PHE A 212 3.69 6.75 -12.69
CA PHE A 212 2.52 6.12 -13.29
C PHE A 212 1.46 5.81 -12.24
N SER A 213 1.84 5.22 -11.10
CA SER A 213 0.91 4.95 -9.99
C SER A 213 0.30 6.24 -9.44
N PHE A 214 1.09 7.31 -9.30
CA PHE A 214 0.61 8.62 -8.87
C PHE A 214 -0.36 9.23 -9.90
N LEU A 215 -0.01 9.29 -11.18
CA LEU A 215 -0.86 9.89 -12.20
C LEU A 215 -2.15 9.09 -12.41
N TRP A 216 -2.04 7.78 -12.55
CA TRP A 216 -3.18 6.93 -12.87
C TRP A 216 -4.10 6.69 -11.67
N ASN A 217 -3.56 6.23 -10.55
CA ASN A 217 -4.38 5.90 -9.39
C ASN A 217 -4.72 7.15 -8.59
N TYR A 218 -3.74 8.01 -8.32
CA TYR A 218 -3.97 9.14 -7.44
C TYR A 218 -4.77 10.25 -8.11
N LEU A 219 -4.32 10.74 -9.28
CA LEU A 219 -4.96 11.84 -9.98
C LEU A 219 -6.18 11.39 -10.79
N ILE A 220 -6.02 10.47 -11.74
CA ILE A 220 -7.07 10.09 -12.70
C ILE A 220 -8.22 9.35 -12.01
N ARG A 221 -7.93 8.33 -11.17
CA ARG A 221 -8.98 7.62 -10.41
C ARG A 221 -9.49 8.40 -9.19
N GLY A 222 -8.83 9.52 -8.85
CA GLY A 222 -9.29 10.45 -7.83
C GLY A 222 -9.17 9.94 -6.41
N GLU A 223 -8.13 9.14 -6.10
CA GLU A 223 -7.82 8.76 -4.71
C GLU A 223 -7.52 9.98 -3.85
N PHE A 224 -7.05 11.09 -4.44
CA PHE A 224 -6.76 12.33 -3.72
C PHE A 224 -7.96 12.90 -2.93
N ARG A 225 -9.19 12.62 -3.38
CA ARG A 225 -10.45 13.03 -2.72
C ARG A 225 -10.80 12.21 -1.49
N ARG A 226 -10.18 11.03 -1.34
CA ARG A 226 -10.42 10.09 -0.23
C ARG A 226 -9.17 9.88 0.62
N ALA A 227 -8.06 10.52 0.26
CA ALA A 227 -6.79 10.35 0.93
C ALA A 227 -6.78 11.10 2.26
N SER A 228 -6.51 10.38 3.35
CA SER A 228 -6.28 10.99 4.65
C SER A 228 -4.83 11.49 4.77
N PRO A 229 -4.59 12.77 5.08
CA PRO A 229 -3.23 13.29 5.31
C PRO A 229 -2.49 12.53 6.43
N SER A 230 -3.19 12.04 7.45
CA SER A 230 -2.58 11.28 8.55
C SER A 230 -2.15 9.87 8.14
N GLU A 231 -2.90 9.22 7.24
CA GLU A 231 -2.52 7.91 6.70
C GLU A 231 -1.32 8.03 5.76
N LEU A 232 -1.34 9.05 4.88
CA LEU A 232 -0.22 9.37 3.99
C LEU A 232 1.05 9.70 4.78
N MET A 233 0.93 10.34 5.94
CA MET A 233 2.06 10.64 6.81
C MET A 233 2.84 9.36 7.19
N GLY A 234 2.13 8.31 7.62
CA GLY A 234 2.74 7.07 8.10
C GLY A 234 3.16 6.08 7.00
N GLN A 235 2.63 6.23 5.78
CA GLN A 235 2.74 5.24 4.72
C GLN A 235 4.20 4.89 4.34
N PRO A 236 5.13 5.86 4.16
CA PRO A 236 6.50 5.56 3.73
C PRO A 236 7.36 4.93 4.84
N TYR A 237 7.07 5.21 6.11
CA TYR A 237 7.88 4.78 7.25
C TYR A 237 8.00 3.26 7.37
N LYS A 238 6.95 2.52 6.99
CA LYS A 238 6.94 1.06 7.05
C LYS A 238 8.08 0.45 6.22
N ARG A 239 8.39 1.03 5.05
CA ARG A 239 9.48 0.56 4.17
C ARG A 239 10.84 1.00 4.69
N VAL A 240 10.90 2.25 5.12
CA VAL A 240 12.11 2.92 5.54
C VAL A 240 12.70 2.32 6.84
N VAL A 241 11.86 1.90 7.78
CA VAL A 241 12.27 1.19 9.02
C VAL A 241 12.90 -0.16 8.69
N VAL A 242 12.32 -0.91 7.75
CA VAL A 242 12.87 -2.21 7.31
C VAL A 242 14.28 -2.01 6.73
N LEU A 243 14.45 -0.99 5.88
CA LEU A 243 15.75 -0.65 5.31
C LEU A 243 16.77 -0.24 6.40
N HIS A 244 16.34 0.53 7.41
CA HIS A 244 17.20 0.93 8.53
C HIS A 244 17.71 -0.25 9.34
N VAL A 245 16.81 -1.16 9.71
CA VAL A 245 17.20 -2.36 10.46
C VAL A 245 18.19 -3.18 9.63
N ALA A 246 17.95 -3.30 8.33
CA ALA A 246 18.85 -4.02 7.44
C ALA A 246 20.23 -3.36 7.28
N ILE A 247 20.29 -2.02 7.16
CA ILE A 247 21.55 -1.28 7.02
C ILE A 247 22.33 -1.22 8.33
N LEU A 248 21.67 -1.02 9.48
CA LEU A 248 22.35 -0.98 10.77
C LEU A 248 22.91 -2.35 11.16
N LEU A 249 22.10 -3.40 11.04
CA LEU A 249 22.55 -4.77 11.33
C LEU A 249 23.53 -5.27 10.27
N GLY A 250 23.25 -5.03 8.98
CA GLY A 250 24.15 -5.39 7.89
C GLY A 250 25.48 -4.64 7.96
N GLY A 251 25.46 -3.34 8.26
CA GLY A 251 26.64 -2.51 8.48
C GLY A 251 27.48 -3.01 9.66
N ALA A 252 26.85 -3.32 10.79
CA ALA A 252 27.54 -3.91 11.94
C ALA A 252 28.20 -5.26 11.60
N VAL A 253 27.50 -6.13 10.87
CA VAL A 253 28.04 -7.41 10.39
C VAL A 253 29.19 -7.20 9.40
N THR A 254 29.08 -6.21 8.50
CA THR A 254 30.13 -5.86 7.54
C THR A 254 31.38 -5.37 8.26
N MET A 255 31.23 -4.51 9.27
CA MET A 255 32.34 -4.01 10.07
C MET A 255 33.00 -5.13 10.89
N ALA A 256 32.22 -6.12 11.36
CA ALA A 256 32.74 -7.25 12.13
C ALA A 256 33.43 -8.31 11.26
N LEU A 257 32.98 -8.51 10.02
CA LEU A 257 33.44 -9.56 9.11
C LEU A 257 34.32 -9.05 7.95
N ASP A 258 34.57 -7.73 7.90
CA ASP A 258 35.29 -7.01 6.84
C ASP A 258 34.80 -7.35 5.41
N SER A 259 33.51 -7.66 5.27
CA SER A 259 32.92 -8.12 3.99
C SER A 259 31.49 -7.60 3.80
N PRO A 260 31.23 -6.77 2.76
CA PRO A 260 29.90 -6.23 2.46
C PRO A 260 28.87 -7.29 2.02
N LEU A 261 29.32 -8.49 1.65
CA LEU A 261 28.46 -9.56 1.14
C LEU A 261 27.42 -10.00 2.20
N TRP A 262 27.85 -10.11 3.46
CA TRP A 262 26.99 -10.59 4.54
C TRP A 262 25.89 -9.58 4.91
N ALA A 263 26.14 -8.27 4.75
CA ALA A 263 25.09 -7.26 4.86
C ALA A 263 24.00 -7.46 3.82
N LEU A 264 24.38 -7.74 2.57
CA LEU A 264 23.42 -7.93 1.50
C LEU A 264 22.59 -9.20 1.73
N VAL A 265 23.22 -10.31 2.09
CA VAL A 265 22.53 -11.56 2.44
C VAL A 265 21.52 -11.32 3.56
N PHE A 266 21.93 -10.62 4.61
CA PHE A 266 21.05 -10.29 5.74
C PHE A 266 19.91 -9.36 5.33
N LEU A 267 20.18 -8.30 4.55
CA LEU A 267 19.18 -7.36 4.07
C LEU A 267 18.12 -8.06 3.21
N ILE A 268 18.54 -8.96 2.34
CA ILE A 268 17.64 -9.72 1.47
C ILE A 268 16.82 -10.71 2.29
N ALA A 269 17.42 -11.41 3.25
CA ALA A 269 16.68 -12.27 4.17
C ALA A 269 15.62 -11.50 4.98
N LEU A 270 15.97 -10.31 5.49
CA LEU A 270 15.05 -9.44 6.21
C LEU A 270 13.91 -8.97 5.29
N LYS A 271 14.24 -8.52 4.07
CA LYS A 271 13.27 -8.07 3.07
C LYS A 271 12.28 -9.18 2.69
N ILE A 272 12.76 -10.39 2.42
CA ILE A 272 11.92 -11.55 2.13
C ILE A 272 11.00 -11.85 3.32
N GLY A 273 11.50 -11.80 4.56
CA GLY A 273 10.70 -12.02 5.76
C GLY A 273 9.59 -10.97 5.95
N PHE A 274 9.89 -9.70 5.67
CA PHE A 274 8.91 -8.61 5.74
C PHE A 274 7.88 -8.67 4.61
N ASP A 275 8.30 -8.93 3.37
CA ASP A 275 7.41 -9.09 2.22
C ASP A 275 6.46 -10.27 2.44
N LEU A 276 6.95 -11.39 2.99
CA LEU A 276 6.13 -12.52 3.35
C LEU A 276 5.11 -12.17 4.45
N ARG A 277 5.52 -11.43 5.49
CA ARG A 277 4.60 -10.97 6.56
C ARG A 277 3.55 -9.97 6.06
N ALA A 278 3.93 -9.04 5.18
CA ALA A 278 3.02 -8.07 4.59
C ALA A 278 1.96 -8.75 3.73
N HIS A 279 2.38 -9.73 2.93
CA HIS A 279 1.47 -10.53 2.10
C HIS A 279 0.50 -11.38 2.95
N LEU A 280 0.97 -11.94 4.07
CA LEU A 280 0.11 -12.65 5.04
C LEU A 280 -0.91 -11.70 5.71
N LYS A 281 -0.56 -10.43 5.91
CA LYS A 281 -1.41 -9.44 6.59
C LYS A 281 -2.45 -8.81 5.67
N GLU A 282 -2.13 -8.60 4.40
CA GLU A 282 -3.07 -8.09 3.38
C GLU A 282 -4.22 -9.07 3.11
N HIS A 283 -4.01 -10.37 3.28
CA HIS A 283 -5.04 -11.39 3.12
C HIS A 283 -5.73 -11.82 4.43
N ALA A 284 -5.30 -11.26 5.56
CA ALA A 284 -5.98 -11.39 6.85
C ALA A 284 -7.00 -10.26 7.11
N GLN A 285 -6.98 -9.19 6.33
CA GLN A 285 -8.01 -8.14 6.41
C GLN A 285 -9.18 -8.48 5.48
N PRO A 286 -10.40 -8.59 6.02
CA PRO A 286 -11.57 -8.88 5.21
C PRO A 286 -11.79 -7.71 4.24
N VAL A 287 -11.88 -8.02 2.95
CA VAL A 287 -12.44 -7.09 1.97
C VAL A 287 -13.92 -6.92 2.33
N SER A 288 -14.21 -5.90 3.14
CA SER A 288 -15.57 -5.46 3.47
C SER A 288 -16.23 -4.91 2.22
#